data_AF-A0AAD4SNT1-F1
#
_entry.id   AF-A0AAD4SNT1-F1
#
_cell.length_a   1.000
_cell.length_b   1.000
_cell.length_c   1.000
_cell.angle_alpha   90.00
_cell.angle_beta   90.00
_cell.angle_gamma   90.00
#
_symmetry.space_group_name_H-M   'P 1'
#
loop_
_entity.id
_entity.type
_entity.pdbx_description
1 polymer ?
#
loop_
_entity_poly.entity_id
_entity_poly.type
_entity_poly.pdbx_seq_one_letter_code
_entity_poly.pdbx_strand_id
1 'polypeptide(L)' 'MDMQGGKLTEAVRWRSYSVILFNEVENAHTSVFNTLLQVLDDGRLTDGQGRIVDFNNSVISMTSNLGAEYLLAGLLGNV' A
#
# COMPACT_ATOMS: atom_id res chain seq x y z
N MET A 1 2.63 -5.99 -22.68
CA MET A 1 2.49 -7.16 -21.80
C MET A 1 1.13 -7.01 -21.15
N ASP A 2 0.16 -7.81 -21.57
CA ASP A 2 -1.22 -7.68 -21.10
C ASP A 2 -1.31 -8.17 -19.66
N MET A 3 -1.25 -7.24 -18.71
CA MET A 3 -1.44 -7.54 -17.28
C MET A 3 -2.94 -7.73 -17.04
N GLN A 4 -3.40 -8.96 -17.20
CA GLN A 4 -4.79 -9.34 -16.93
C GLN A 4 -5.10 -9.41 -15.42
N GLY A 5 -4.07 -9.42 -14.57
CA GLY A 5 -4.16 -9.18 -13.12
C GLY A 5 -3.97 -7.70 -12.76
N GLY A 6 -4.22 -7.34 -11.51
CA GLY A 6 -3.97 -5.98 -11.01
C GLY A 6 -2.49 -5.60 -11.08
N LYS A 7 -2.17 -4.33 -11.34
CA LYS A 7 -0.77 -3.85 -11.43
C LYS A 7 0.06 -4.22 -10.20
N LEU A 8 -0.52 -4.09 -9.01
CA LEU A 8 0.14 -4.41 -7.75
C LEU A 8 0.36 -5.93 -7.60
N THR A 9 -0.70 -6.72 -7.80
CA THR A 9 -0.65 -8.17 -7.60
C THR A 9 0.29 -8.82 -8.60
N GLU A 10 0.31 -8.37 -9.86
CA GLU A 10 1.29 -8.85 -10.83
C GLU A 10 2.73 -8.48 -10.42
N ALA A 11 2.99 -7.23 -10.03
CA ALA A 11 4.34 -6.81 -9.63
C ALA A 11 4.93 -7.67 -8.50
N VAL A 12 4.12 -7.99 -7.48
CA VAL A 12 4.55 -8.81 -6.34
C VAL A 12 4.68 -10.29 -6.71
N ARG A 13 3.80 -10.81 -7.60
CA ARG A 13 3.95 -12.17 -8.14
C ARG A 13 5.25 -12.35 -8.90
N TRP A 14 5.68 -11.34 -9.65
CA TRP A 14 6.94 -11.37 -10.39
C TRP A 14 8.17 -11.14 -9.48
N ARG A 15 8.03 -10.36 -8.40
CA ARG A 15 9.09 -10.05 -7.44
C ARG A 15 8.56 -10.03 -6.02
N SER A 16 8.57 -11.20 -5.39
CA SER A 16 8.06 -11.38 -4.02
C SER A 16 8.85 -10.61 -2.96
N TYR A 17 10.15 -10.36 -3.20
CA TYR A 17 10.97 -9.47 -2.38
C TYR A 17 10.93 -8.06 -2.97
N SER A 18 10.13 -7.19 -2.37
CA SER A 18 9.88 -5.85 -2.92
C SER A 18 9.58 -4.84 -1.83
N VAL A 19 9.89 -3.57 -2.11
CA VAL A 19 9.38 -2.44 -1.35
C VAL A 19 8.25 -1.83 -2.16
N ILE A 20 7.07 -1.73 -1.55
CA ILE A 20 5.86 -1.21 -2.16
C ILE A 20 5.56 0.15 -1.52
N LEU A 21 5.56 1.20 -2.33
CA LEU A 21 5.25 2.56 -1.88
C LEU A 21 3.84 2.95 -2.31
N PHE A 22 2.97 3.26 -1.35
CA PHE A 22 1.72 3.96 -1.60
C PHE A 22 1.89 5.43 -1.23
N ASN A 23 1.76 6.32 -2.21
CA ASN A 23 1.93 7.75 -2.01
C ASN A 23 0.57 8.44 -1.84
N GLU A 24 0.50 9.45 -0.96
CA GLU A 24 -0.68 10.29 -0.75
C GLU A 24 -1.95 9.47 -0.46
N VAL A 25 -1.82 8.48 0.42
CA VAL A 25 -2.90 7.52 0.70
C VAL A 25 -4.19 8.19 1.19
N GLU A 26 -4.11 9.38 1.79
CA GLU A 26 -5.25 10.19 2.20
C GLU A 26 -6.22 10.53 1.05
N ASN A 27 -5.72 10.57 -0.18
CA ASN A 27 -6.53 10.85 -1.37
C ASN A 27 -7.14 9.57 -1.97
N ALA A 28 -6.77 8.40 -1.47
CA ALA A 28 -7.29 7.13 -1.96
C ALA A 28 -8.74 6.93 -1.51
N HIS A 29 -9.55 6.32 -2.38
CA HIS A 29 -10.90 5.92 -2.03
C HIS A 29 -10.90 4.85 -0.92
N THR A 30 -11.90 4.86 -0.03
CA THR A 30 -12.00 3.94 1.12
C THR A 30 -11.87 2.45 0.74
N SER A 31 -12.32 2.08 -0.46
CA SER A 31 -12.18 0.70 -0.97
C SER A 31 -10.72 0.24 -1.15
N VAL A 32 -9.78 1.17 -1.36
CA VAL A 32 -8.35 0.88 -1.43
C VAL A 32 -7.86 0.44 -0.05
N PHE A 33 -8.26 1.15 1.01
CA PHE A 33 -7.91 0.79 2.38
C PHE A 33 -8.45 -0.57 2.78
N ASN A 34 -9.68 -0.94 2.41
CA ASN A 34 -10.21 -2.28 2.70
C ASN A 34 -9.35 -3.38 2.06
N THR A 35 -8.89 -3.15 0.84
CA THR A 35 -7.96 -4.06 0.14
C THR A 35 -6.60 -4.12 0.85
N LEU A 36 -6.07 -2.99 1.27
CA LEU A 36 -4.78 -2.92 1.99
C LEU A 36 -4.87 -3.52 3.38
N LEU A 37 -5.99 -3.38 4.08
CA LEU A 37 -6.22 -3.99 5.39
C LEU A 37 -6.09 -5.51 5.31
N GLN A 38 -6.63 -6.14 4.25
CA GLN A 38 -6.45 -7.57 4.02
C GLN A 38 -4.96 -7.95 3.91
N VAL A 39 -4.17 -7.12 3.21
CA VAL A 39 -2.72 -7.36 3.05
C VAL A 39 -1.97 -7.15 4.37
N LEU A 40 -2.33 -6.13 5.14
CA LEU A 40 -1.68 -5.80 6.40
C LEU A 40 -2.03 -6.79 7.52
N ASP A 41 -3.18 -7.47 7.44
CA ASP A 41 -3.63 -8.48 8.39
C ASP A 41 -3.07 -9.87 8.05
N ASP A 42 -3.42 -10.41 6.87
CA ASP A 42 -3.10 -11.79 6.47
C ASP A 42 -1.81 -11.93 5.65
N GLY A 43 -1.17 -10.81 5.27
CA GLY A 43 -0.02 -10.82 4.36
C GLY A 43 -0.37 -11.27 2.94
N ARG A 44 -1.65 -11.29 2.56
CA ARG A 44 -2.13 -11.87 1.29
C ARG A 44 -3.21 -11.02 0.63
N LEU A 45 -3.27 -11.08 -0.70
CA LEU A 45 -4.33 -10.46 -1.48
C LEU A 45 -4.86 -11.41 -2.54
N THR A 46 -6.18 -11.47 -2.68
CA THR A 46 -6.83 -12.17 -3.80
C THR A 46 -7.06 -11.17 -4.93
N ASP A 47 -6.50 -11.42 -6.12
CA ASP A 47 -6.72 -10.58 -7.29
C ASP A 47 -8.10 -10.82 -7.94
N GLY A 48 -8.44 -10.00 -8.95
CA GLY A 48 -9.70 -10.11 -9.68
C GLY A 48 -9.85 -11.41 -10.49
N GLN A 49 -8.80 -12.23 -10.60
CA GLN A 49 -8.84 -13.55 -11.23
C GLN A 49 -8.94 -14.69 -10.20
N GLY A 50 -9.10 -14.36 -8.92
CA GLY A 50 -9.20 -15.33 -7.82
C GLY A 50 -7.85 -15.92 -7.39
N ARG A 51 -6.73 -15.33 -7.83
CA ARG A 51 -5.38 -15.81 -7.45
C ARG A 51 -4.97 -15.16 -6.16
N ILE A 52 -4.42 -15.95 -5.24
CA ILE A 52 -3.85 -15.47 -3.98
C ILE A 52 -2.40 -15.07 -4.23
N VAL A 53 -2.05 -13.85 -3.86
CA VAL A 53 -0.69 -13.28 -3.93
C VAL A 53 -0.18 -13.07 -2.51
N ASP A 54 1.05 -13.50 -2.27
CA ASP A 54 1.73 -13.42 -0.98
C ASP A 54 2.61 -12.17 -0.89
N PHE A 55 2.43 -11.39 0.18
CA PHE A 55 3.14 -10.14 0.48
C PHE A 55 4.06 -10.27 1.71
N ASN A 56 4.22 -11.47 2.30
CA ASN A 56 5.03 -11.67 3.52
C ASN A 56 6.51 -11.30 3.35
N ASN A 57 7.02 -11.25 2.11
CA ASN A 57 8.38 -10.83 1.79
C ASN A 57 8.46 -9.39 1.25
N SER A 58 7.34 -8.66 1.28
CA SER A 58 7.25 -7.27 0.84
C SER A 58 7.26 -6.32 2.04
N VAL A 59 7.99 -5.22 1.91
CA VAL A 59 7.88 -4.09 2.84
C VAL A 59 6.89 -3.10 2.24
N ILE A 60 5.81 -2.80 2.97
CA ILE A 60 4.83 -1.79 2.56
C ILE A 60 5.15 -0.49 3.29
N SER A 61 5.35 0.58 2.50
CA SER A 61 5.52 1.94 2.99
C SER A 61 4.39 2.81 2.45
N MET A 62 3.77 3.58 3.34
CA MET A 62 2.69 4.50 2.99
C MET A 62 3.09 5.91 3.42
N THR A 63 2.91 6.87 2.54
CA THR A 63 3.13 8.29 2.85
C THR A 63 1.80 9.04 2.82
N SER A 64 1.68 10.02 3.70
CA SER A 64 0.53 10.92 3.74
C SER A 64 0.96 12.34 4.05
N ASN A 65 0.36 13.31 3.36
CA ASN A 65 0.62 14.73 3.57
C ASN A 65 -0.26 15.34 4.67
N LEU A 66 -1.24 14.61 5.22
CA LEU A 66 -2.16 15.12 6.26
C LEU A 66 -1.43 15.62 7.52
N GLY A 67 -0.27 15.05 7.84
CA GLY A 67 0.53 15.40 9.02
C GLY A 67 1.53 16.53 8.80
N ALA A 68 1.68 17.07 7.58
CA ALA A 68 2.79 17.96 7.25
C ALA A 68 2.79 19.25 8.10
N GLU A 69 1.62 19.86 8.29
CA GLU A 69 1.48 21.07 9.12
C GLU A 69 1.77 20.81 10.60
N TYR A 70 1.32 19.66 11.13
CA TYR A 70 1.58 19.27 12.51
C TYR A 70 3.06 18.95 12.76
N LEU A 71 3.71 18.30 11.81
CA LEU A 71 5.15 18.04 11.86
C LEU A 71 5.92 19.37 11.87
N LEU A 72 5.52 20.31 11.02
CA LEU A 72 6.13 21.65 10.99
C LEU A 72 5.88 22.41 12.30
N ALA A 73 4.67 22.39 12.85
CA ALA A 73 4.34 23.04 14.11
C ALA A 73 5.14 22.47 15.29
N GLY A 74 5.27 21.13 15.38
CA GLY A 74 6.09 20.47 16.40
C GLY A 74 7.57 20.79 16.28
N LEU A 75 8.10 20.92 15.06
CA LEU A 75 9.49 21.34 14.82
C LEU A 75 9.74 22.80 15.22
N LEU A 76 8.73 23.66 15.08
CA LEU A 76 8.81 25.07 15.46
C LEU A 76 8.54 25.32 16.95
N GLY A 77 8.18 24.29 17.73
CA GLY A 77 7.92 24.40 19.16
C GLY A 77 6.60 25.09 19.53
N ASN A 78 5.67 25.22 18.56
CA ASN A 78 4.35 25.80 18.76
C ASN A 78 3.34 24.67 19.05
N VAL A 79 3.43 24.07 20.24
CA VAL A 79 2.41 23.15 20.80
C VAL A 79 1.68 23.78 21.96
#